data_AF-A0A3P3XNQ3-F1
#
_entry.id   AF-A0A3P3XNQ3-F1
#
_cell.length_a   1.000
_cell.length_b   1.000
_cell.length_c   1.000
_cell.angle_alpha   90.00
_cell.angle_beta   90.00
_cell.angle_gamma   90.00
#
_symmetry.space_group_name_H-M   'P 1'
#
loop_
_entity.id
_entity.type
_entity.pdbx_description
1 polymer ?
#
loop_
_entity_poly.entity_id
_entity_poly.type
_entity_poly.pdbx_seq_one_letter_code
_entity_poly.pdbx_strand_id
1 'polypeptide(L)' 'MRQIVLPGNQSGKETCVLDAKTSHYLVSVRRMHRDDSFEAMDETGTRFTCTLLSDEPRGAKVALVQASSPESAAHD' A
#
# COMPACT_ATOMS: atom_id res chain seq x y z
N MET A 1 11.91 8.34 -6.45
CA MET A 1 11.40 7.11 -5.81
C MET A 1 10.34 6.51 -6.72
N ARG A 2 10.24 5.18 -6.85
CA ARG A 2 9.26 4.52 -7.72
C ARG A 2 7.90 4.50 -7.01
N GLN A 3 6.87 5.05 -7.65
CA GLN A 3 5.49 4.95 -7.17
C GLN A 3 5.03 3.49 -7.25
N ILE A 4 4.44 2.98 -6.17
CA ILE A 4 3.87 1.63 -6.12
C ILE A 4 2.39 1.75 -6.49
N VAL A 5 1.97 0.96 -7.47
CA VAL A 5 0.58 0.92 -7.94
C VAL A 5 -0.07 -0.38 -7.48
N LEU A 6 -1.14 -0.27 -6.69
CA LEU A 6 -1.94 -1.42 -6.24
C LEU A 6 -2.90 -1.82 -7.38
N PRO A 7 -3.09 -3.13 -7.63
CA PRO A 7 -3.95 -3.60 -8.71
C PRO A 7 -5.44 -3.37 -8.41
N GLY A 8 -6.21 -2.86 -9.36
CA GLY A 8 -7.64 -2.59 -9.24
C GLY A 8 -7.99 -1.43 -8.31
N ASN A 9 -9.28 -1.28 -8.03
CA ASN A 9 -9.80 -0.32 -7.03
C ASN A 9 -9.65 -0.90 -5.61
N GLN A 10 -8.96 -0.17 -4.74
CA GLN A 10 -8.71 -0.55 -3.35
C GLN A 10 -9.50 0.29 -2.34
N SER A 11 -10.32 1.22 -2.80
CA SER A 11 -11.19 2.03 -1.93
C SER A 11 -12.13 1.14 -1.12
N GLY A 12 -12.22 1.42 0.19
CA GLY A 12 -13.04 0.65 1.13
C GLY A 12 -12.48 -0.71 1.54
N LYS A 13 -11.29 -1.10 1.05
CA LYS A 13 -10.62 -2.32 1.51
C LYS A 13 -9.64 -2.00 2.64
N GLU A 14 -9.63 -2.87 3.64
CA GLU A 14 -8.71 -2.76 4.78
C GLU A 14 -7.38 -3.47 4.54
N THR A 15 -7.36 -4.47 3.65
CA THR A 15 -6.15 -5.21 3.30
C THR A 15 -6.09 -5.57 1.83
N CYS A 16 -4.87 -5.75 1.31
CA CYS A 16 -4.60 -6.18 -0.06
C CYS A 16 -3.46 -7.20 -0.07
N VAL A 17 -3.47 -8.11 -1.04
CA VAL A 17 -2.36 -9.02 -1.30
C VAL A 17 -1.62 -8.54 -2.54
N LEU A 18 -0.33 -8.30 -2.40
CA LEU A 18 0.55 -7.88 -3.49
C LEU A 18 1.00 -9.09 -4.29
N ASP A 19 1.22 -8.88 -5.58
CA ASP A 19 1.82 -9.88 -6.44
C ASP A 19 3.29 -10.17 -6.03
N ALA A 20 3.81 -11.32 -6.46
CA ALA A 20 5.16 -11.76 -6.09
C ALA A 20 6.27 -10.77 -6.50
N LYS A 21 6.11 -10.05 -7.61
CA LYS A 21 7.11 -9.09 -8.09
C LYS A 21 7.12 -7.84 -7.22
N THR A 22 5.96 -7.30 -6.87
CA THR A 22 5.84 -6.14 -5.98
C THR A 22 6.32 -6.50 -4.58
N SER A 23 5.94 -7.68 -4.08
CA SER A 23 6.38 -8.20 -2.78
C SER A 23 7.91 -8.34 -2.72
N HIS A 24 8.52 -8.94 -3.74
CA HIS A 24 9.97 -9.06 -3.84
C HIS A 24 10.68 -7.70 -3.87
N TYR A 25 10.11 -6.72 -4.58
CA TYR A 25 10.66 -5.37 -4.59
C TYR A 25 10.63 -4.72 -3.19
N LEU A 26 9.53 -4.84 -2.46
CA LEU A 26 9.40 -4.28 -1.12
C LEU A 26 10.39 -4.92 -0.12
N VAL A 27 10.43 -6.26 -0.07
CA VAL A 27 11.26 -6.98 0.91
C VAL A 27 12.74 -7.01 0.51
N SER A 28 13.05 -7.35 -0.74
CA SER A 28 14.45 -7.55 -1.16
C SER A 28 15.15 -6.25 -1.56
N VAL A 29 14.42 -5.34 -2.21
CA VAL A 29 15.02 -4.10 -2.75
C VAL A 29 14.86 -2.93 -1.77
N ARG A 30 13.66 -2.71 -1.25
CA ARG A 30 13.42 -1.66 -0.24
C ARG A 30 13.77 -2.10 1.19
N ARG A 31 14.09 -3.38 1.40
CA ARG A 31 14.41 -3.95 2.72
C ARG A 31 13.33 -3.66 3.77
N MET A 32 12.08 -3.69 3.33
CA MET A 32 10.95 -3.51 4.24
C MET A 32 10.70 -4.79 5.01
N HIS A 33 10.38 -4.60 6.29
CA HIS A 33 10.02 -5.63 7.22
C HIS A 33 8.53 -5.54 7.57
N ARG A 34 8.06 -6.53 8.33
CA ARG A 34 6.73 -6.47 8.95
C ARG A 34 6.60 -5.17 9.75
N ASP A 35 5.41 -4.59 9.68
CA ASP A 35 5.01 -3.31 10.29
C ASP A 35 5.64 -2.06 9.67
N ASP A 36 6.51 -2.19 8.66
CA ASP A 36 6.97 -1.03 7.90
C ASP A 36 5.87 -0.50 6.97
N SER A 37 5.79 0.83 6.87
CA SER A 37 4.81 1.53 6.05
C SER A 37 5.39 2.12 4.77
N PHE A 38 4.59 2.16 3.71
CA PHE A 38 4.92 2.79 2.43
C PHE A 38 3.70 3.44 1.78
N GLU A 39 3.93 4.44 0.96
CA GLU A 39 2.87 5.05 0.15
C GLU A 39 2.67 4.27 -1.15
N ALA A 40 1.40 4.04 -1.49
CA ALA A 40 0.99 3.49 -2.77
C ALA A 40 -0.23 4.24 -3.30
N MET A 41 -0.51 4.04 -4.58
CA MET A 41 -1.72 4.53 -5.24
C MET A 41 -2.39 3.34 -5.92
N ASP A 42 -3.70 3.31 -6.02
CA ASP A 42 -4.38 2.29 -6.83
C ASP A 42 -4.56 2.75 -8.29
N GLU A 43 -5.10 1.89 -9.15
CA GLU A 43 -5.31 2.21 -10.57
C GLU A 43 -6.33 3.35 -10.79
N THR A 44 -7.11 3.70 -9.77
CA THR A 44 -8.09 4.81 -9.82
C THR A 44 -7.47 6.15 -9.43
N GLY A 45 -6.22 6.16 -8.95
CA GLY A 45 -5.55 7.36 -8.46
C GLY A 45 -5.69 7.59 -6.95
N THR A 46 -6.34 6.68 -6.22
CA THR A 46 -6.55 6.82 -4.77
C THR A 46 -5.25 6.47 -4.04
N ARG A 47 -4.84 7.32 -3.09
CA ARG A 47 -3.60 7.14 -2.31
C ARG A 47 -3.86 6.36 -1.03
N PHE A 48 -2.91 5.51 -0.67
CA PHE A 48 -2.95 4.67 0.53
C PHE A 48 -1.60 4.68 1.23
N THR A 49 -1.63 4.78 2.55
CA THR A 49 -0.54 4.33 3.41
C THR A 49 -0.72 2.83 3.64
N CYS A 50 0.23 2.05 3.13
CA CYS A 50 0.22 0.61 3.22
C CYS A 50 1.18 0.16 4.31
N THR A 51 0.81 -0.82 5.13
CA THR A 51 1.71 -1.42 6.14
C THR A 51 1.88 -2.90 5.86
N LEU A 52 3.13 -3.39 5.81
CA LEU A 52 3.44 -4.80 5.55
C LEU A 52 3.00 -5.66 6.75
N LEU A 53 1.99 -6.52 6.57
CA LEU A 53 1.50 -7.39 7.65
C LEU A 53 2.21 -8.74 7.66
N SER A 54 2.48 -9.29 6.48
CA SER A 54 3.19 -10.56 6.30
C SER A 54 3.84 -10.63 4.92
N ASP A 55 5.02 -11.25 4.85
CA ASP A 55 5.63 -11.72 3.61
C ASP A 55 5.37 -13.22 3.47
N GLU A 56 4.38 -13.60 2.67
CA GLU A 56 4.17 -15.01 2.33
C GLU A 56 4.87 -15.35 1.01
N PRO A 57 5.27 -16.62 0.79
CA PRO A 57 5.97 -17.02 -0.44
C PRO A 57 5.13 -16.81 -1.73
N ARG A 58 3.81 -16.58 -1.60
CA ARG A 58 2.91 -16.30 -2.73
C ARG A 58 2.61 -14.81 -2.93
N GLY A 59 3.03 -13.94 -2.02
CA GLY A 59 2.73 -12.52 -2.03
C GLY A 59 2.72 -11.92 -0.61
N ALA A 60 2.99 -10.63 -0.51
CA ALA A 60 2.93 -9.91 0.76
C ALA A 60 1.53 -9.38 1.01
N LYS A 61 1.01 -9.56 2.22
CA LYS A 61 -0.24 -8.95 2.66
C LYS A 61 0.06 -7.60 3.28
N VAL A 62 -0.70 -6.59 2.88
CA VAL A 62 -0.59 -5.23 3.41
C VAL A 62 -1.93 -4.76 3.97
N ALA A 63 -1.87 -4.03 5.08
CA ALA A 63 -2.98 -3.19 5.54
C ALA A 63 -3.03 -1.93 4.67
N LEU A 64 -4.24 -1.45 4.40
CA LEU A 64 -4.48 -0.24 3.63
C LEU A 64 -5.16 0.78 4.54
N VAL A 65 -4.53 1.95 4.66
CA VAL A 65 -5.16 3.14 5.21
C VAL A 65 -5.26 4.13 4.07
N GLN A 66 -6.48 4.41 3.62
CA GLN A 66 -6.68 5.44 2.61
C GLN A 66 -6.14 6.75 3.15
N ALA A 67 -5.21 7.35 2.43
CA ALA A 67 -4.73 8.67 2.78
C ALA A 67 -5.90 9.61 2.53
N SER A 68 -6.49 10.13 3.61
CA SER A 68 -7.43 11.23 3.49
C SER A 68 -6.68 12.35 2.76
N SER A 69 -7.13 12.69 1.55
CA SER A 69 -6.72 13.95 0.94
C SER A 69 -6.91 15.04 2.00
N PRO A 70 -5.97 16.00 2.17
CA PRO A 70 -6.12 17.08 3.15
C PRO A 70 -7.30 18.04 2.86
N GLU A 71 -8.27 17.63 2.06
CA GLU A 71 -9.44 18.40 1.67
C GLU A 71 -10.59 18.17 2.67
N SER A 72 -10.38 18.56 3.93
CA SER A 72 -11.40 19.01 4.90
C SER A 72 -10.75 19.33 6.26
N ALA A 73 -9.83 20.29 6.27
CA ALA A 73 -9.51 21.06 7.48
C ALA A 73 -9.62 22.55 7.14
N ALA A 74 -10.79 22.97 6.67
CA ALA A 74 -11.18 24.37 6.57
C ALA A 74 -12.71 24.46 6.72
N HIS A 75 -13.17 24.75 7.95
CA HIS A 75 -14.25 25.69 8.36
C HIS A 75 -14.90 25.22 9.67
N ASP A 76 -14.52 25.83 10.80
CA ASP A 76 -15.41 26.62 11.68
C ASP A 76 -14.54 27.52 12.59
#